data_AF-A0A0B5I5M8-F1
#
_entry.id   AF-A0A0B5I5M8-F1
#
_cell.length_a   1.000
_cell.length_b   1.000
_cell.length_c   1.000
_cell.angle_alpha   90.00
_cell.angle_beta   90.00
_cell.angle_gamma   90.00
#
_symmetry.space_group_name_H-M   'P 1'
#
loop_
_entity.id
_entity.type
_entity.pdbx_description
1 polymer ?
#
loop_
_entity_poly.entity_id
_entity_poly.type
_entity_poly.pdbx_seq_one_letter_code
_entity_poly.pdbx_strand_id
1 'polypeptide(L)'
;MTQPTLIRREHAARPLLLDLYSCAGGAGRGFDWAGFDVVGVDIRPRPNYPFTFVQADALEYLSALIASGEIERYAFIHTSPPCQAGCALTVGTNRSKGWGGTHVDLVPPTRDLLEASGLPYVIEQPNGKAEIRKDLTLCGEQFGLGVLRHRNFELGRWSVAQPAHVPHRGRVRGWRHGEFFDGPYVAAYGNGGGKPTIPELQAAMGIDWTDVREELTEAIPPAYTQWIGAAFLAQVRAGVAA
;
A
#
# COMPACT_ATOMS: atom_id res chain seq x y z
N MET A 1 39.18 -21.31 31.51
CA MET A 1 37.97 -21.85 30.85
C MET A 1 36.87 -20.82 30.98
N THR A 2 36.68 -20.00 29.94
CA THR A 2 35.64 -18.98 29.85
C THR A 2 34.35 -19.65 29.37
N GLN A 3 33.35 -19.72 30.24
CA GLN A 3 31.99 -20.14 29.88
C GLN A 3 31.40 -19.09 28.93
N PRO A 4 30.81 -19.49 27.78
CA PRO A 4 30.12 -18.56 26.91
C PRO A 4 28.80 -18.15 27.56
N THR A 5 28.68 -16.86 27.90
CA THR A 5 27.41 -16.27 28.32
C THR A 5 26.42 -16.38 27.17
N LEU A 6 25.37 -17.18 27.33
CA LEU A 6 24.24 -17.19 26.40
C LEU A 6 23.52 -15.85 26.53
N ILE A 7 23.80 -14.93 25.60
CA ILE A 7 22.98 -13.74 25.40
C ILE A 7 21.65 -14.24 24.82
N ARG A 8 20.66 -14.43 25.69
CA ARG A 8 19.28 -14.64 25.29
C ARG A 8 18.84 -13.34 24.61
N ARG A 9 18.92 -13.28 23.28
CA ARG A 9 18.21 -12.27 22.51
C ARG A 9 16.74 -12.49 22.78
N GLU A 10 16.16 -11.72 23.68
CA GLU A 10 14.71 -11.60 23.77
C GLU A 10 14.26 -11.21 22.37
N HIS A 11 13.55 -12.10 21.67
CA HIS A 11 12.86 -11.73 20.45
C HIS A 11 11.81 -10.71 20.89
N ALA A 12 12.15 -9.42 20.78
CA ALA A 12 11.18 -8.35 20.98
C ALA A 12 9.96 -8.67 20.11
N ALA A 13 8.77 -8.61 20.70
CA ALA A 13 7.52 -8.84 19.98
C ALA A 13 7.48 -7.92 18.74
N ARG A 14 6.96 -8.45 17.63
CA ARG A 14 6.82 -7.68 16.39
C ARG A 14 5.89 -6.48 16.67
N PRO A 15 6.25 -5.26 16.24
CA PRO A 15 5.39 -4.11 16.42
C PRO A 15 4.10 -4.28 15.63
N LEU A 16 2.97 -3.86 16.19
CA LEU A 16 1.67 -3.96 15.54
C LEU A 16 1.46 -2.79 14.56
N LEU A 17 0.89 -3.09 13.40
CA LEU A 17 0.55 -2.12 12.36
C LEU A 17 -0.93 -2.19 12.00
N LEU A 18 -1.55 -1.02 11.87
CA LEU A 18 -2.93 -0.87 11.41
C LEU A 18 -2.93 -0.54 9.91
N ASP A 19 -3.53 -1.41 9.10
CA ASP A 19 -3.68 -1.26 7.64
C ASP A 19 -5.14 -0.86 7.34
N LEU A 20 -5.39 0.45 7.18
CA LEU A 20 -6.71 0.99 6.87
C LEU A 20 -6.94 1.04 5.35
N TYR A 21 -8.18 0.75 4.93
CA TYR A 21 -8.55 0.58 3.51
C TYR A 21 -7.82 -0.62 2.88
N SER A 22 -7.69 -1.70 3.65
CA SER A 22 -6.69 -2.75 3.46
C SER A 22 -6.84 -3.57 2.18
N CYS A 23 -8.02 -3.54 1.54
CA CYS A 23 -8.33 -4.34 0.36
C CYS A 23 -7.94 -5.81 0.58
N ALA A 24 -7.31 -6.45 -0.40
CA ALA A 24 -6.80 -7.81 -0.27
C ALA A 24 -5.43 -7.91 0.44
N GLY A 25 -4.90 -6.82 1.00
CA GLY A 25 -3.69 -6.87 1.82
C GLY A 25 -2.36 -6.83 1.08
N GLY A 26 -2.31 -6.22 -0.12
CA GLY A 26 -1.04 -5.95 -0.81
C GLY A 26 -0.08 -5.12 0.06
N ALA A 27 -0.57 -4.01 0.61
CA ALA A 27 0.20 -3.17 1.54
C ALA A 27 0.55 -3.91 2.83
N GLY A 28 -0.45 -4.51 3.50
CA GLY A 28 -0.25 -5.30 4.70
C GLY A 28 0.82 -6.39 4.54
N ARG A 29 0.86 -7.09 3.40
CA ARG A 29 1.87 -8.12 3.15
C ARG A 29 3.29 -7.58 3.17
N GLY A 30 3.52 -6.41 2.59
CA GLY A 30 4.84 -5.79 2.64
C GLY A 30 5.26 -5.45 4.06
N PHE A 31 4.36 -4.92 4.88
CA PHE A 31 4.66 -4.65 6.29
C PHE A 31 4.90 -5.92 7.11
N ASP A 32 4.16 -6.99 6.84
CA ASP A 32 4.46 -8.31 7.40
C ASP A 32 5.88 -8.75 7.03
N TRP A 33 6.29 -8.66 5.76
CA TRP A 33 7.67 -8.96 5.35
C TRP A 33 8.72 -8.05 5.97
N ALA A 34 8.36 -6.81 6.32
CA ALA A 34 9.24 -5.89 7.04
C ALA A 34 9.39 -6.24 8.53
N GLY A 35 8.48 -7.05 9.09
CA GLY A 35 8.52 -7.52 10.47
C GLY A 35 7.42 -6.98 11.39
N PHE A 36 6.33 -6.43 10.86
CA PHE A 36 5.15 -6.01 11.65
C PHE A 36 4.11 -7.11 11.78
N ASP A 37 3.39 -7.17 12.91
CA ASP A 37 2.13 -7.90 12.97
C ASP A 37 1.02 -6.97 12.45
N VAL A 38 0.20 -7.43 11.50
CA VAL A 38 -0.71 -6.56 10.73
C VAL A 38 -2.18 -6.83 11.09
N VAL A 39 -2.93 -5.74 11.31
CA VAL A 39 -4.40 -5.75 11.42
C VAL A 39 -4.97 -4.94 10.26
N GLY A 40 -5.74 -5.58 9.39
CA GLY A 40 -6.42 -4.94 8.26
C GLY A 40 -7.84 -4.50 8.58
N VAL A 41 -8.23 -3.35 8.04
CA VAL A 41 -9.59 -2.81 8.14
C VAL A 41 -10.11 -2.43 6.76
N ASP A 42 -11.27 -2.99 6.40
CA ASP A 42 -11.98 -2.65 5.17
C ASP A 42 -13.49 -2.78 5.38
N ILE A 43 -14.27 -1.92 4.74
CA ILE A 43 -15.73 -1.94 4.83
C ILE A 43 -16.34 -3.15 4.11
N ARG A 44 -15.66 -3.64 3.06
CA ARG A 44 -16.05 -4.83 2.31
C ARG A 44 -15.49 -6.08 3.00
N PRO A 45 -16.19 -7.23 2.91
CA PRO A 45 -15.59 -8.49 3.31
C PRO A 45 -14.37 -8.79 2.43
N ARG A 46 -13.27 -9.24 3.05
CA ARG A 46 -12.00 -9.59 2.40
C ARG A 46 -11.62 -11.03 2.71
N PRO A 47 -12.25 -12.04 2.06
CA PRO A 47 -12.00 -13.44 2.37
C PRO A 47 -10.56 -13.89 2.08
N ASN A 48 -9.86 -13.18 1.18
CA ASN A 48 -8.48 -13.43 0.82
C ASN A 48 -7.47 -12.61 1.65
N TYR A 49 -7.91 -11.79 2.61
CA TYR A 49 -6.98 -11.01 3.44
C TYR A 49 -6.18 -11.97 4.34
N PRO A 50 -4.84 -11.93 4.31
CA PRO A 50 -4.05 -13.01 4.90
C PRO A 50 -3.71 -12.82 6.40
N PHE A 51 -4.22 -11.75 7.03
CA PHE A 51 -3.93 -11.41 8.44
C PHE A 51 -5.21 -11.24 9.26
N THR A 52 -5.06 -10.79 10.51
CA THR A 52 -6.20 -10.36 11.32
C THR A 52 -6.98 -9.28 10.58
N PHE A 53 -8.28 -9.50 10.42
CA PHE A 53 -9.16 -8.64 9.64
C PHE A 53 -10.33 -8.14 10.49
N VAL A 54 -10.63 -6.85 10.36
CA VAL A 54 -11.81 -6.21 10.93
C VAL A 54 -12.64 -5.64 9.80
N GLN A 55 -13.87 -6.10 9.66
CA GLN A 55 -14.80 -5.51 8.71
C GLN A 55 -15.47 -4.27 9.34
N ALA A 56 -15.01 -3.08 8.98
CA ALA A 56 -15.54 -1.82 9.51
C ALA A 56 -15.26 -0.65 8.55
N ASP A 57 -15.96 0.46 8.73
CA ASP A 57 -15.52 1.73 8.14
C ASP A 57 -14.21 2.16 8.80
N ALA A 58 -13.24 2.59 7.98
CA ALA A 58 -11.89 2.89 8.44
C ALA A 58 -11.82 4.14 9.34
N LEU A 59 -12.62 5.17 9.04
CA LEU A 59 -12.64 6.40 9.83
C LEU A 59 -13.35 6.17 11.17
N GLU A 60 -14.48 5.46 11.15
CA GLU A 60 -15.21 5.09 12.38
C GLU A 60 -14.34 4.20 13.28
N TYR A 61 -13.67 3.20 12.72
CA TYR A 61 -12.81 2.29 13.47
C TYR A 61 -11.60 3.02 14.08
N LEU A 62 -10.91 3.87 13.29
CA LEU A 62 -9.78 4.65 13.79
C LEU A 62 -10.23 5.62 14.90
N SER A 63 -11.35 6.31 14.71
CA SER A 63 -11.94 7.19 15.72
C SER A 63 -12.25 6.46 17.02
N ALA A 64 -12.83 5.25 16.94
CA ALA A 64 -13.13 4.43 18.10
C ALA A 64 -11.87 3.99 18.86
N LEU A 65 -10.82 3.57 18.14
CA LEU A 65 -9.52 3.23 18.74
C LEU A 65 -8.88 4.42 19.46
N ILE A 66 -8.98 5.62 18.88
CA ILE A 66 -8.48 6.85 19.49
C ILE A 66 -9.26 7.17 20.77
N ALA A 67 -10.60 7.11 20.71
CA ALA A 67 -11.46 7.41 21.85
C ALA A 67 -11.29 6.43 23.01
N SER A 68 -11.03 5.14 22.73
CA SER A 68 -10.82 4.13 23.77
C SER A 68 -9.39 4.08 24.31
N GLY A 69 -8.43 4.73 23.63
CA GLY A 69 -7.00 4.62 23.93
C GLY A 69 -6.34 3.33 23.39
N GLU A 70 -7.12 2.42 22.80
CA GLU A 70 -6.58 1.21 22.18
C GLU A 70 -5.66 1.50 20.99
N ILE A 71 -5.67 2.71 20.44
CA ILE A 71 -4.74 3.13 19.40
C ILE A 71 -3.26 2.98 19.84
N GLU A 72 -2.95 3.13 21.13
CA GLU A 72 -1.58 3.08 21.68
C GLU A 72 -0.89 1.70 21.50
N ARG A 73 -1.66 0.64 21.23
CA ARG A 73 -1.08 -0.69 20.95
C ARG A 73 -0.41 -0.78 19.58
N TYR A 74 -0.73 0.15 18.67
CA TYR A 74 -0.17 0.17 17.32
C TYR A 74 1.07 1.07 17.29
N ALA A 75 2.11 0.61 16.58
CA ALA A 75 3.34 1.36 16.40
C ALA A 75 3.33 2.20 15.11
N PHE A 76 2.45 1.87 14.16
CA PHE A 76 2.44 2.45 12.83
C PHE A 76 1.08 2.28 12.15
N ILE A 77 0.69 3.26 11.33
CA ILE A 77 -0.56 3.19 10.55
C ILE A 77 -0.24 3.32 9.06
N HIS A 78 -0.71 2.37 8.25
CA HIS A 78 -0.81 2.52 6.81
C HIS A 78 -2.24 2.84 6.41
N THR A 79 -2.41 3.77 5.48
CA THR A 79 -3.71 4.07 4.90
C THR A 79 -3.59 4.19 3.38
N SER A 80 -4.57 3.66 2.65
CA SER A 80 -4.72 3.87 1.21
C SER A 80 -6.16 4.27 0.88
N PRO A 81 -6.61 5.48 1.26
CA PRO A 81 -7.99 5.91 1.01
C PRO A 81 -8.35 5.80 -0.49
N PRO A 82 -9.59 5.43 -0.83
CA PRO A 82 -9.99 5.26 -2.23
C PRO A 82 -9.81 6.56 -3.03
N CYS A 83 -8.99 6.48 -4.09
CA CYS A 83 -8.71 7.62 -4.97
C CYS A 83 -9.92 7.92 -5.88
N GLN A 84 -10.54 9.08 -5.70
CA GLN A 84 -11.77 9.45 -6.42
C GLN A 84 -11.55 10.15 -7.75
N ALA A 85 -10.35 10.66 -7.96
CA ALA A 85 -10.05 11.50 -9.11
C ALA A 85 -9.28 10.72 -10.18
N GLY A 86 -9.99 9.85 -10.90
CA GLY A 86 -9.58 9.36 -12.20
C GLY A 86 -8.29 8.54 -12.21
N CYS A 87 -8.39 7.23 -12.02
CA CYS A 87 -7.67 6.37 -12.94
C CYS A 87 -8.08 6.83 -14.34
N ALA A 88 -7.12 7.31 -15.15
CA ALA A 88 -7.30 8.04 -16.41
C ALA A 88 -8.15 7.34 -17.49
N LEU A 89 -8.74 6.19 -17.20
CA LEU A 89 -9.62 5.41 -18.07
C LEU A 89 -11.12 5.56 -17.74
N THR A 90 -11.50 5.99 -16.53
CA THR A 90 -12.91 5.95 -16.10
C THR A 90 -13.68 7.25 -16.40
N VAL A 91 -12.97 8.36 -16.68
CA VAL A 91 -13.61 9.67 -16.92
C VAL A 91 -14.23 9.78 -18.32
N GLY A 92 -13.72 9.02 -19.30
CA GLY A 92 -14.23 9.03 -20.67
C GLY A 92 -15.57 8.29 -20.84
N THR A 93 -15.74 7.14 -20.18
CA THR A 93 -16.84 6.19 -20.46
C THR A 93 -18.00 6.24 -19.47
N ASN A 94 -17.84 6.83 -18.28
CA ASN A 94 -18.91 6.88 -17.27
C ASN A 94 -19.79 8.13 -17.36
N ARG A 95 -19.25 9.25 -17.87
CA ARG A 95 -20.04 10.47 -18.09
C ARG A 95 -21.11 10.29 -19.17
N SER A 96 -20.87 9.42 -20.16
CA SER A 96 -21.86 9.07 -21.18
C SER A 96 -22.96 8.12 -20.68
N LYS A 97 -22.84 7.57 -19.46
CA LYS A 97 -23.78 6.60 -18.88
C LYS A 97 -24.53 7.10 -17.65
N GLY A 98 -24.28 8.32 -17.17
CA GLY A 98 -24.98 8.88 -16.01
C GLY A 98 -24.57 8.30 -14.64
N TRP A 99 -23.45 7.57 -14.56
CA TRP A 99 -22.92 6.97 -13.31
C TRP A 99 -22.05 7.96 -12.51
N GLY A 100 -22.46 9.22 -12.43
CA GLY A 100 -21.74 10.26 -11.68
C GLY A 100 -22.29 10.36 -10.26
N GLY A 101 -21.76 9.57 -9.33
CA GLY A 101 -22.02 9.80 -7.91
C GLY A 101 -21.30 11.04 -7.40
N THR A 102 -21.82 11.66 -6.34
CA THR A 102 -21.08 12.60 -5.49
C THR A 102 -20.04 11.81 -4.72
N HIS A 103 -18.80 11.82 -5.20
CA HIS A 103 -17.70 11.09 -4.56
C HIS A 103 -17.02 11.98 -3.51
N VAL A 104 -16.88 11.48 -2.26
CA VAL A 104 -16.35 12.19 -1.07
C VAL A 104 -14.84 11.95 -0.86
N ASP A 105 -13.98 12.93 -1.05
CA ASP A 105 -12.52 12.76 -0.85
C ASP A 105 -12.22 12.35 0.60
N LEU A 106 -11.70 11.14 0.80
CA LEU A 106 -11.42 10.59 2.12
C LEU A 106 -10.01 10.93 2.61
N VAL A 107 -9.15 11.53 1.79
CA VAL A 107 -7.79 11.90 2.21
C VAL A 107 -7.81 12.92 3.36
N PRO A 108 -8.54 14.06 3.28
CA PRO A 108 -8.59 15.02 4.39
C PRO A 108 -9.09 14.43 5.72
N PRO A 109 -10.26 13.77 5.80
CA PRO A 109 -10.72 13.21 7.08
C PRO A 109 -9.84 12.07 7.59
N THR A 110 -9.19 11.31 6.70
CA THR A 110 -8.18 10.32 7.10
C THR A 110 -7.00 11.02 7.78
N ARG A 111 -6.46 12.07 7.15
CA ARG A 111 -5.33 12.82 7.68
C ARG A 111 -5.63 13.43 9.05
N ASP A 112 -6.82 13.99 9.25
CA ASP A 112 -7.22 14.58 10.52
C ASP A 112 -7.19 13.54 11.67
N LEU A 113 -7.71 12.33 11.42
CA LEU A 113 -7.66 11.25 12.41
C LEU A 113 -6.25 10.70 12.61
N LEU A 114 -5.44 10.61 11.56
CA LEU A 114 -4.04 10.18 11.68
C LEU A 114 -3.23 11.17 12.53
N GLU A 115 -3.45 12.47 12.37
CA GLU A 115 -2.84 13.47 13.25
C GLU A 115 -3.34 13.36 14.70
N ALA A 116 -4.64 13.14 14.89
CA ALA A 116 -5.22 12.94 16.22
C ALA A 116 -4.72 11.65 16.90
N SER A 117 -4.36 10.61 16.12
CA SER A 117 -3.83 9.35 16.65
C SER A 117 -2.48 9.52 17.35
N GLY A 118 -1.70 10.54 16.98
CA GLY A 118 -0.34 10.76 17.48
C GLY A 118 0.71 9.77 16.95
N LEU A 119 0.31 8.75 16.19
CA LEU A 119 1.21 7.69 15.70
C LEU A 119 1.88 8.06 14.37
N PRO A 120 3.09 7.54 14.09
CA PRO A 120 3.67 7.62 12.76
C PRO A 120 2.79 6.91 11.73
N TYR A 121 2.64 7.52 10.56
CA TYR A 121 1.73 7.01 9.54
C TYR A 121 2.25 7.19 8.11
N VAL A 122 1.57 6.50 7.19
CA VAL A 122 1.69 6.63 5.74
C VAL A 122 0.31 6.77 5.12
N ILE A 123 0.14 7.74 4.21
CA ILE A 123 -1.02 7.83 3.31
C ILE A 123 -0.54 7.54 1.88
N GLU A 124 -1.08 6.51 1.25
CA GLU A 124 -0.82 6.16 -0.14
C GLU A 124 -1.88 6.75 -1.07
N GLN A 125 -1.44 7.29 -2.21
CA GLN A 125 -2.30 7.57 -3.35
C GLN A 125 -1.60 7.25 -4.68
N PRO A 126 -2.34 6.75 -5.69
CA PRO A 126 -1.85 6.73 -7.06
C PRO A 126 -1.57 8.15 -7.58
N ASN A 127 -0.88 8.24 -8.72
CA ASN A 127 -0.85 9.50 -9.48
C ASN A 127 -2.28 9.90 -9.85
N GLY A 128 -2.76 11.01 -9.28
CA GLY A 128 -4.13 11.48 -9.43
C GLY A 128 -4.29 12.91 -8.92
N LYS A 129 -5.54 13.35 -8.70
CA LYS A 129 -5.82 14.70 -8.18
C LYS A 129 -5.94 14.77 -6.67
N ALA A 130 -5.87 13.66 -5.95
CA ALA A 130 -5.87 13.67 -4.49
C ALA A 130 -4.68 14.50 -3.99
N GLU A 131 -4.97 15.44 -3.09
CA GLU A 131 -3.95 16.33 -2.55
C GLU A 131 -3.24 15.65 -1.37
N ILE A 132 -2.10 15.02 -1.67
CA ILE A 132 -1.16 14.49 -0.68
C ILE A 132 0.23 15.07 -0.88
N ARG A 133 0.99 15.21 0.21
CA ARG A 133 2.43 15.49 0.11
C ARG A 133 3.11 14.28 -0.53
N LYS A 134 4.00 14.53 -1.49
CA LYS A 134 4.76 13.48 -2.17
C LYS A 134 6.11 13.29 -1.52
N ASP A 135 6.08 12.92 -0.24
CA ASP A 135 7.30 12.69 0.54
C ASP A 135 8.09 11.50 -0.05
N LEU A 136 7.37 10.53 -0.62
CA LEU A 136 7.94 9.48 -1.48
C LEU A 136 7.13 9.28 -2.76
N THR A 137 7.82 8.89 -3.83
CA THR A 137 7.24 8.29 -5.03
C THR A 137 7.98 6.99 -5.34
N LEU A 138 7.25 5.87 -5.35
CA LEU A 138 7.79 4.54 -5.64
C LEU A 138 7.25 3.99 -6.97
N CYS A 139 8.12 3.34 -7.72
CA CYS A 139 7.83 2.66 -8.99
C CYS A 139 8.27 1.19 -8.92
N GLY A 140 7.59 0.33 -9.67
CA GLY A 140 7.84 -1.11 -9.65
C GLY A 140 9.24 -1.45 -10.16
N GLU A 141 9.80 -0.60 -11.00
CA GLU A 141 11.17 -0.76 -11.50
C GLU A 141 12.22 -0.75 -10.38
N GLN A 142 12.03 0.08 -9.36
CA GLN A 142 12.98 0.18 -8.24
C GLN A 142 13.08 -1.13 -7.44
N PHE A 143 12.11 -2.03 -7.62
CA PHE A 143 12.02 -3.31 -6.93
C PHE A 143 12.07 -4.51 -7.90
N GLY A 144 12.41 -4.28 -9.17
CA GLY A 144 12.49 -5.34 -10.19
C GLY A 144 11.15 -5.97 -10.56
N LEU A 145 10.02 -5.31 -10.26
CA LEU A 145 8.69 -5.86 -10.50
C LEU A 145 8.34 -5.91 -12.00
N GLY A 146 7.37 -6.77 -12.34
CA GLY A 146 6.81 -6.90 -13.69
C GLY A 146 5.74 -5.85 -14.01
N VAL A 147 5.69 -4.75 -13.26
CA VAL A 147 4.71 -3.66 -13.45
C VAL A 147 5.38 -2.29 -13.35
N LEU A 148 4.87 -1.31 -14.10
CA LEU A 148 5.20 0.10 -13.93
C LEU A 148 4.06 0.81 -13.19
N ARG A 149 4.10 0.76 -11.85
CA ARG A 149 3.02 1.28 -10.99
C ARG A 149 3.56 2.37 -10.06
N HIS A 150 3.42 3.62 -10.46
CA HIS A 150 3.86 4.76 -9.64
C HIS A 150 2.85 5.06 -8.55
N ARG A 151 3.29 5.02 -7.28
CA ARG A 151 2.51 5.41 -6.09
C ARG A 151 3.23 6.51 -5.33
N ASN A 152 2.45 7.44 -4.80
CA ASN A 152 2.94 8.52 -3.95
C ASN A 152 2.55 8.22 -2.50
N PHE A 153 3.43 8.60 -1.58
CA PHE A 153 3.22 8.41 -0.16
C PHE A 153 3.49 9.71 0.59
N GLU A 154 2.54 10.10 1.43
CA GLU A 154 2.70 11.14 2.44
C GLU A 154 3.10 10.47 3.76
N LEU A 155 4.14 10.99 4.39
CA LEU A 155 4.67 10.51 5.65
C LEU A 155 4.32 11.48 6.77
N GLY A 156 3.85 10.94 7.89
CA GLY A 156 3.47 11.72 9.06
C GLY A 156 4.28 11.34 10.29
N ARG A 157 4.92 12.32 10.94
CA ARG A 157 5.72 12.15 12.17
C ARG A 157 7.01 11.33 12.01
N TRP A 158 7.41 11.06 10.78
CA TRP A 158 8.71 10.50 10.41
C TRP A 158 9.05 10.93 8.98
N SER A 159 10.29 10.71 8.56
CA SER A 159 10.73 11.03 7.20
C SER A 159 11.82 10.08 6.76
N VAL A 160 11.93 9.81 5.46
CA VAL A 160 13.02 9.02 4.90
C VAL A 160 13.42 9.60 3.55
N ALA A 161 14.68 9.44 3.17
CA ALA A 161 15.15 9.87 1.86
C ALA A 161 14.45 9.08 0.74
N GLN A 162 14.05 9.79 -0.32
CA GLN A 162 13.56 9.19 -1.55
C GLN A 162 14.60 8.23 -2.14
N PRO A 163 14.26 6.94 -2.34
CA PRO A 163 15.16 6.03 -3.02
C PRO A 163 15.33 6.45 -4.48
N ALA A 164 16.53 6.30 -5.03
CA ALA A 164 16.82 6.65 -6.41
C ALA A 164 15.88 5.88 -7.35
N HIS A 165 15.31 6.59 -8.33
CA HIS A 165 14.58 5.95 -9.41
C HIS A 165 15.57 5.45 -10.47
N VAL A 166 15.29 4.28 -11.03
CA VAL A 166 16.11 3.64 -12.06
C VAL A 166 15.41 3.71 -13.43
N PRO A 167 16.14 3.81 -14.55
CA PRO A 167 15.52 3.80 -15.88
C PRO A 167 14.67 2.54 -16.10
N HIS A 168 13.50 2.70 -16.71
CA HIS A 168 12.67 1.54 -17.08
C HIS A 168 13.41 0.68 -18.12
N ARG A 169 13.42 -0.64 -17.92
CA ARG A 169 14.10 -1.62 -18.78
C ARG A 169 13.32 -2.04 -20.02
N GLY A 170 12.17 -1.43 -20.29
CA GLY A 170 11.35 -1.74 -21.47
C GLY A 170 10.00 -1.04 -21.49
N ARG A 171 9.12 -1.50 -22.39
CA ARG A 171 7.74 -1.02 -22.52
C ARG A 171 6.78 -1.94 -21.78
N VAL A 172 5.61 -1.40 -21.43
CA VAL A 172 4.49 -2.21 -20.97
C VAL A 172 3.90 -2.96 -22.15
N ARG A 173 3.80 -4.28 -22.03
CA ARG A 173 3.22 -5.17 -23.04
C ARG A 173 1.76 -4.82 -23.28
N GLY A 174 1.37 -4.76 -24.55
CA GLY A 174 -0.02 -4.57 -24.97
C GLY A 174 -0.19 -3.72 -26.22
N TRP A 175 -1.45 -3.57 -26.63
CA TRP A 175 -1.81 -2.81 -27.82
C TRP A 175 -1.84 -1.29 -27.56
N ARG A 176 -1.27 -0.51 -28.47
CA ARG A 176 -1.34 0.95 -28.51
C ARG A 176 -1.45 1.41 -29.95
N HIS A 177 -2.50 2.17 -30.27
CA HIS A 177 -2.70 2.75 -31.61
C HIS A 177 -2.60 1.74 -32.77
N GLY A 178 -3.09 0.51 -32.57
CA GLY A 178 -3.08 -0.54 -33.61
C GLY A 178 -1.77 -1.33 -33.73
N GLU A 179 -0.77 -1.06 -32.89
CA GLU A 179 0.48 -1.81 -32.82
C GLU A 179 0.57 -2.57 -31.48
N PHE A 180 1.06 -3.82 -31.54
CA PHE A 180 1.35 -4.60 -30.34
C PHE A 180 2.80 -4.38 -29.91
N PHE A 181 2.99 -3.90 -28.70
CA PHE A 181 4.30 -3.80 -28.08
C PHE A 181 4.50 -4.95 -27.12
N ASP A 182 5.64 -5.63 -27.23
CA ASP A 182 6.10 -6.56 -26.21
C ASP A 182 6.97 -5.84 -25.18
N GLY A 183 7.17 -6.47 -24.03
CA GLY A 183 8.07 -5.96 -23.01
C GLY A 183 7.92 -6.63 -21.64
N PRO A 184 8.83 -6.29 -20.71
CA PRO A 184 8.97 -6.99 -19.45
C PRO A 184 7.88 -6.63 -18.42
N TYR A 185 6.98 -5.70 -18.74
CA TYR A 185 5.92 -5.27 -17.83
C TYR A 185 4.54 -5.59 -18.37
N VAL A 186 3.62 -5.89 -17.46
CA VAL A 186 2.20 -6.05 -17.77
C VAL A 186 1.37 -4.89 -17.22
N ALA A 187 0.30 -4.55 -17.92
CA ALA A 187 -0.65 -3.56 -17.44
C ALA A 187 -1.61 -4.22 -16.44
N ALA A 188 -1.52 -3.83 -15.17
CA ALA A 188 -2.45 -4.27 -14.13
C ALA A 188 -3.89 -3.74 -14.34
N TYR A 189 -4.07 -2.69 -15.15
CA TYR A 189 -5.32 -1.95 -15.32
C TYR A 189 -5.75 -1.82 -16.79
N GLY A 190 -7.03 -1.48 -17.00
CA GLY A 190 -7.62 -1.17 -18.30
C GLY A 190 -8.29 -2.35 -19.02
N ASN A 191 -8.93 -2.08 -20.17
CA ASN A 191 -9.75 -3.03 -20.94
C ASN A 191 -9.23 -3.38 -22.35
N GLY A 192 -8.01 -2.96 -22.71
CA GLY A 192 -7.42 -3.25 -24.02
C GLY A 192 -6.91 -4.69 -24.20
N GLY A 193 -6.57 -5.05 -25.44
CA GLY A 193 -5.94 -6.33 -25.75
C GLY A 193 -4.53 -6.47 -25.15
N GLY A 194 -4.11 -7.71 -24.84
CA GLY A 194 -2.80 -8.01 -24.25
C GLY A 194 -2.78 -7.99 -22.71
N LYS A 195 -3.94 -8.11 -22.05
CA LYS A 195 -4.02 -8.18 -20.59
C LYS A 195 -3.23 -9.38 -20.05
N PRO A 196 -2.54 -9.22 -18.91
CA PRO A 196 -1.96 -10.36 -18.24
C PRO A 196 -3.07 -11.30 -17.77
N THR A 197 -2.81 -12.61 -17.87
CA THR A 197 -3.51 -13.64 -17.11
C THR A 197 -3.40 -13.36 -15.61
N ILE A 198 -4.23 -14.02 -14.79
CA ILE A 198 -4.13 -13.88 -13.33
C ILE A 198 -2.73 -14.28 -12.83
N PRO A 199 -2.15 -15.44 -13.22
CA PRO A 199 -0.80 -15.81 -12.81
C PRO A 199 0.28 -14.80 -13.22
N GLU A 200 0.19 -14.22 -14.42
CA GLU A 200 1.14 -13.18 -14.84
C GLU A 200 1.03 -11.92 -13.96
N LEU A 201 -0.18 -11.53 -13.58
CA LEU A 201 -0.38 -10.37 -12.73
C LEU A 201 0.08 -10.62 -11.28
N GLN A 202 -0.20 -11.81 -10.75
CA GLN A 202 0.29 -12.29 -9.46
C GLN A 202 1.83 -12.25 -9.41
N ALA A 203 2.50 -12.84 -10.41
CA ALA A 203 3.95 -12.84 -10.52
C ALA A 203 4.53 -11.42 -10.68
N ALA A 204 3.89 -10.58 -11.51
CA ALA A 204 4.35 -9.23 -11.77
C ALA A 204 4.24 -8.31 -10.55
N MET A 205 3.25 -8.53 -9.68
CA MET A 205 2.98 -7.74 -8.46
C MET A 205 3.63 -8.33 -7.20
N GLY A 206 3.96 -9.63 -7.20
CA GLY A 206 4.38 -10.36 -6.01
C GLY A 206 3.22 -10.67 -5.05
N ILE A 207 2.05 -11.02 -5.60
CA ILE A 207 0.82 -11.30 -4.84
C ILE A 207 0.28 -12.65 -5.27
N ASP A 208 0.33 -13.66 -4.40
CA ASP A 208 -0.05 -15.05 -4.72
C ASP A 208 -1.26 -15.57 -3.93
N TRP A 209 -1.78 -14.81 -2.97
CA TRP A 209 -2.88 -15.22 -2.08
C TRP A 209 -4.29 -14.84 -2.58
N THR A 210 -4.40 -14.18 -3.72
CA THR A 210 -5.69 -13.89 -4.37
C THR A 210 -5.61 -14.11 -5.87
N ASP A 211 -6.64 -14.73 -6.44
CA ASP A 211 -6.86 -14.89 -7.87
C ASP A 211 -7.91 -13.91 -8.43
N VAL A 212 -8.45 -13.03 -7.57
CA VAL A 212 -9.46 -12.05 -7.94
C VAL A 212 -8.79 -10.88 -8.66
N ARG A 213 -9.13 -10.69 -9.95
CA ARG A 213 -8.51 -9.66 -10.79
C ARG A 213 -8.65 -8.24 -10.21
N GLU A 214 -9.81 -7.89 -9.68
CA GLU A 214 -10.07 -6.57 -9.10
C GLU A 214 -9.10 -6.31 -7.94
N GLU A 215 -8.93 -7.29 -7.05
CA GLU A 215 -8.01 -7.20 -5.91
C GLU A 215 -6.56 -6.96 -6.36
N LEU A 216 -6.09 -7.72 -7.36
CA LEU A 216 -4.75 -7.53 -7.94
C LEU A 216 -4.60 -6.17 -8.66
N THR A 217 -5.68 -5.68 -9.28
CA THR A 217 -5.68 -4.41 -10.01
C THR A 217 -5.57 -3.23 -9.06
N GLU A 218 -6.24 -3.27 -7.91
CA GLU A 218 -6.25 -2.19 -6.92
C GLU A 218 -5.06 -2.26 -5.96
N ALA A 219 -4.48 -3.43 -5.73
CA ALA A 219 -3.40 -3.64 -4.76
C ALA A 219 -2.18 -2.72 -4.93
N ILE A 220 -1.60 -2.34 -3.79
CA ILE A 220 -0.23 -1.81 -3.70
C ILE A 220 0.73 -3.00 -3.75
N PRO A 221 1.79 -2.99 -4.59
CA PRO A 221 2.78 -4.05 -4.58
C PRO A 221 3.45 -4.18 -3.20
N PRO A 222 3.50 -5.38 -2.59
CA PRO A 222 4.06 -5.58 -1.25
C PRO A 222 5.51 -5.09 -1.10
N ALA A 223 6.30 -5.12 -2.18
CA ALA A 223 7.68 -4.63 -2.15
C ALA A 223 7.79 -3.16 -1.70
N TYR A 224 6.76 -2.33 -1.96
CA TYR A 224 6.79 -0.91 -1.60
C TYR A 224 6.67 -0.74 -0.10
N THR A 225 5.67 -1.37 0.50
CA THR A 225 5.42 -1.28 1.94
C THR A 225 6.43 -2.10 2.75
N GLN A 226 7.04 -3.13 2.16
CA GLN A 226 8.21 -3.79 2.75
C GLN A 226 9.37 -2.82 2.91
N TRP A 227 9.69 -2.04 1.87
CA TRP A 227 10.76 -1.06 1.94
C TRP A 227 10.44 0.07 2.93
N ILE A 228 9.21 0.60 2.89
CA ILE A 228 8.74 1.64 3.83
C ILE A 228 8.82 1.14 5.27
N GLY A 229 8.29 -0.06 5.55
CA GLY A 229 8.31 -0.65 6.88
C GLY A 229 9.73 -0.91 7.39
N ALA A 230 10.61 -1.44 6.54
CA ALA A 230 12.02 -1.66 6.90
C ALA A 230 12.74 -0.35 7.21
N ALA A 231 12.50 0.70 6.41
CA ALA A 231 13.06 2.02 6.63
C ALA A 231 12.60 2.62 7.97
N PHE A 232 11.30 2.54 8.28
CA PHE A 232 10.77 3.01 9.56
C PHE A 232 11.39 2.24 10.74
N LEU A 233 11.41 0.90 10.69
CA LEU A 233 11.97 0.08 11.76
C LEU A 233 13.47 0.34 11.98
N ALA A 234 14.22 0.63 10.91
CA ALA A 234 15.63 1.02 11.04
C ALA A 234 15.78 2.35 11.80
N GLN A 235 14.91 3.33 11.56
CA GLN A 235 14.93 4.61 12.28
C GLN A 235 14.55 4.46 13.75
N VAL A 236 13.51 3.66 14.05
CA VAL A 236 13.11 3.39 15.44
C VAL A 236 14.26 2.74 16.20
N ARG A 237 14.96 1.77 15.61
CA ARG A 237 16.13 1.14 16.25
C ARG A 237 17.28 2.12 16.47
N ALA A 238 17.52 3.04 15.52
CA ALA A 238 18.55 4.06 15.66
C ALA A 238 18.20 5.12 16.72
N GLY A 239 16.92 5.51 16.81
CA GLY A 239 16.43 6.48 17.80
C GLY A 239 16.30 5.92 19.22
N VAL A 240 16.08 4.62 19.38
CA VAL A 240 16.11 3.92 20.68
C VAL A 240 17.56 3.69 21.16
N ALA A 241 18.54 3.73 20.26
CA ALA A 241 19.95 3.57 20.58
C ALA A 241 20.70 4.89 20.89
N ALA A 242 20.02 6.04 20.82
CA ALA A 242 20.58 7.37 21.04
C ALA A 242 20.28 7.91 22.45
#